data_AF-A0A1C5CL75-F1
#
_entry.id   AF-A0A1C5CL75-F1
#
_cell.length_a   1.000
_cell.length_b   1.000
_cell.length_c   1.000
_cell.angle_alpha   90.00
_cell.angle_beta   90.00
_cell.angle_gamma   90.00
#
_symmetry.space_group_name_H-M   'P 1'
#
loop_
_entity.id
_entity.type
_entity.pdbx_description
1 polymer ?
#
loop_
_entity_poly.entity_id
_entity_poly.type
_entity_poly.pdbx_seq_one_letter_code
_entity_poly.pdbx_strand_id
1 'polypeptide(L)'
;MTTTAVPGVRLTVLVGEDDMWHHKPLFAEIVHRAHRAGLSGASVFRGVEGFGATSLIHTSRLLSLSEDLPVAVVVIDTEQRVRAFLPQLDELVGDGLVTIDHCEIVCPGGHDDKESS
;
A
#
# COMPACT_ATOMS: atom_id res chain seq x y z
N MET A 1 -17.46 -9.25 -26.17
CA MET A 1 -16.10 -8.85 -25.76
C MET A 1 -15.74 -9.72 -24.57
N THR A 2 -14.76 -10.62 -24.71
CA THR A 2 -14.36 -11.51 -23.63
C THR A 2 -13.37 -10.76 -22.76
N THR A 3 -13.77 -10.38 -21.54
CA THR A 3 -12.86 -9.75 -20.60
C THR A 3 -11.77 -10.74 -20.23
N THR A 4 -10.52 -10.43 -20.56
CA THR A 4 -9.38 -11.30 -20.24
C THR A 4 -8.96 -11.00 -18.81
N ALA A 5 -8.87 -12.05 -17.99
CA ALA A 5 -8.29 -12.00 -16.65
C ALA A 5 -6.80 -12.33 -16.76
N VAL A 6 -5.95 -11.56 -16.06
CA VAL A 6 -4.51 -11.84 -15.95
C VAL A 6 -4.12 -12.03 -14.48
N PRO A 7 -3.18 -12.93 -14.16
CA PRO A 7 -2.70 -13.09 -12.79
C PRO A 7 -2.01 -11.82 -12.28
N GLY A 8 -2.25 -11.48 -11.03
CA GLY A 8 -1.59 -10.40 -10.31
C GLY A 8 -1.51 -10.69 -8.81
N VAL A 9 -1.01 -9.71 -8.07
CA VAL A 9 -1.00 -9.74 -6.61
C VAL A 9 -1.51 -8.42 -6.05
N ARG A 10 -2.16 -8.50 -4.89
CA ARG A 10 -2.57 -7.36 -4.08
C ARG A 10 -1.64 -7.24 -2.88
N LEU A 11 -0.83 -6.20 -2.87
CA LEU A 11 -0.07 -5.77 -1.70
C LEU A 11 -0.96 -4.88 -0.83
N THR A 12 -1.04 -5.17 0.46
CA THR A 12 -1.71 -4.33 1.45
C THR A 12 -0.74 -3.96 2.56
N VAL A 13 -0.60 -2.67 2.81
CA VAL A 13 0.22 -2.13 3.91
C VAL A 13 -0.70 -1.51 4.93
N LEU A 14 -0.62 -1.96 6.17
CA LEU A 14 -1.41 -1.44 7.28
C LEU A 14 -0.54 -0.54 8.15
N VAL A 15 -0.97 0.70 8.31
CA VAL A 15 -0.29 1.74 9.10
C VAL A 15 -1.32 2.50 9.93
N GLY A 16 -0.85 3.26 10.91
CA GLY A 16 -1.65 4.28 11.58
C GLY A 16 -1.93 5.47 10.67
N GLU A 17 -3.02 6.19 10.92
CA GLU A 17 -3.29 7.48 10.31
C GLU A 17 -2.23 8.51 10.72
N ASP A 18 -1.82 8.47 11.98
CA ASP A 18 -0.87 9.40 12.58
C ASP A 18 0.60 8.99 12.38
N ASP A 19 0.87 7.87 11.70
CA ASP A 19 2.24 7.44 11.38
C ASP A 19 2.93 8.44 10.44
N MET A 20 4.16 8.82 10.76
CA MET A 20 4.90 9.86 10.05
C MET A 20 6.29 9.39 9.57
N TRP A 21 6.62 9.70 8.33
CA TRP A 21 7.96 9.57 7.75
C TRP A 21 8.52 10.95 7.38
N HIS A 22 9.63 11.37 8.01
CA HIS A 22 10.25 12.68 7.78
C HIS A 22 9.25 13.85 7.72
N HIS A 23 8.34 13.94 8.71
CA HIS A 23 7.28 14.96 8.80
C HIS A 23 6.20 14.90 7.73
N LYS A 24 6.07 13.78 7.01
CA LYS A 24 4.96 13.50 6.09
C LYS A 24 4.17 12.29 6.56
N PRO A 25 2.86 12.20 6.29
CA PRO A 25 2.10 10.99 6.59
C PRO A 25 2.70 9.77 5.90
N LEU A 26 2.91 8.67 6.64
CA LEU A 26 3.56 7.45 6.16
C LEU A 26 2.80 6.83 4.98
N PHE A 27 1.47 6.74 5.07
CA PHE A 27 0.63 6.25 3.98
C PHE A 27 0.83 7.07 2.69
N ALA A 28 1.01 8.39 2.81
CA ALA A 28 1.22 9.26 1.67
C ALA A 28 2.59 8.99 1.05
N GLU A 29 3.63 8.86 1.87
CA GLU A 29 4.97 8.52 1.38
C GLU A 29 5.00 7.15 0.66
N ILE A 30 4.29 6.13 1.17
CA ILE A 30 4.16 4.83 0.52
C ILE A 30 3.56 5.00 -0.89
N VAL A 31 2.49 5.78 -1.04
CA VAL A 31 1.88 6.07 -2.35
C VAL A 31 2.86 6.79 -3.28
N HIS A 32 3.61 7.77 -2.77
CA HIS A 32 4.60 8.49 -3.57
C HIS A 32 5.73 7.56 -4.06
N ARG A 33 6.24 6.66 -3.20
CA ARG A 33 7.25 5.68 -3.62
C ARG A 33 6.67 4.68 -4.61
N ALA A 34 5.45 4.20 -4.41
CA ALA A 34 4.79 3.28 -5.34
C ALA A 34 4.65 3.91 -6.74
N HIS A 35 4.22 5.18 -6.80
CA HIS A 35 4.16 5.93 -8.06
C HIS A 35 5.55 6.09 -8.70
N ARG A 36 6.58 6.47 -7.92
CA ARG A 36 7.97 6.59 -8.42
C ARG A 36 8.56 5.27 -8.89
N ALA A 37 8.12 4.14 -8.32
CA ALA A 37 8.53 2.80 -8.73
C ALA A 37 7.82 2.31 -10.01
N GLY A 38 6.87 3.08 -10.55
CA GLY A 38 6.13 2.73 -11.76
C GLY A 38 5.10 1.62 -11.56
N LEU A 39 4.57 1.47 -10.34
CA LEU A 39 3.42 0.59 -10.09
C LEU A 39 2.17 1.15 -10.79
N SER A 40 1.31 0.26 -11.25
CA SER A 40 0.07 0.57 -11.99
C SER A 40 -0.86 1.53 -11.24
N GLY A 41 -0.86 1.47 -9.90
CA GLY A 41 -1.67 2.33 -9.05
C GLY A 41 -1.59 1.92 -7.58
N ALA A 42 -1.99 2.84 -6.72
CA ALA A 42 -2.17 2.63 -5.28
C ALA A 42 -3.47 3.30 -4.83
N SER A 43 -4.15 2.71 -3.86
CA SER A 43 -5.35 3.28 -3.25
C SER A 43 -5.21 3.26 -1.73
N VAL A 44 -5.74 4.29 -1.08
CA VAL A 44 -5.67 4.45 0.38
C VAL A 44 -7.07 4.36 0.93
N PHE A 45 -7.26 3.49 1.93
CA PHE A 45 -8.53 3.31 2.63
C PHE A 45 -8.33 3.62 4.10
N ARG A 46 -9.23 4.43 4.67
CA ARG A 46 -9.27 4.70 6.10
C ARG A 46 -10.32 3.81 6.75
N GLY A 47 -9.92 3.08 7.79
CA GLY A 47 -10.83 2.31 8.62
C GLY A 47 -11.60 3.20 9.60
N VAL A 48 -12.74 2.71 10.05
CA VAL A 48 -13.58 3.39 11.07
C VAL A 48 -13.13 3.03 12.49
N GLU A 49 -12.53 1.84 12.65
CA GLU A 49 -12.00 1.32 13.91
C GLU A 49 -11.00 0.19 13.58
N GLY A 50 -10.05 -0.07 14.47
CA GLY A 50 -9.12 -1.19 14.34
C GLY A 50 -8.24 -1.35 15.57
N PHE A 51 -7.58 -2.49 15.70
CA PHE A 51 -6.59 -2.74 16.73
C PHE A 51 -5.34 -3.37 16.10
N GLY A 52 -4.17 -3.13 16.72
CA GLY A 52 -2.93 -3.84 16.36
C GLY A 52 -2.16 -3.33 15.14
N ALA A 53 -2.60 -2.26 14.46
CA ALA A 53 -1.86 -1.64 13.35
C ALA A 53 -0.65 -0.79 13.81
N THR A 54 -0.50 -0.54 15.11
CA THR A 54 0.50 0.35 15.69
C THR A 54 1.76 -0.40 16.13
N SER A 55 2.94 -0.08 15.58
CA SER A 55 4.22 -0.28 16.32
C SER A 55 5.51 0.27 15.69
N LEU A 56 5.50 1.11 14.64
CA LEU A 56 6.78 1.42 14.00
C LEU A 56 7.52 2.64 14.49
N ILE A 57 6.80 3.68 14.91
CA ILE A 57 7.45 4.90 15.39
C ILE A 57 6.78 5.38 16.68
N HIS A 58 6.49 4.44 17.58
CA HIS A 58 6.43 4.72 19.00
C HIS A 58 7.66 4.13 19.66
N THR A 59 8.81 4.72 19.34
CA THR A 59 10.03 4.48 20.10
C THR A 59 9.76 4.82 21.57
N SER A 60 9.55 3.79 22.38
CA SER A 60 9.81 3.72 23.81
C SER A 60 8.99 4.60 24.78
N ARG A 61 7.88 5.22 24.37
CA ARG A 61 6.93 5.82 25.35
C ARG A 61 5.49 5.55 24.97
N LEU A 62 4.87 4.72 25.82
CA LEU A 62 3.45 4.38 25.87
C LEU A 62 2.93 3.62 24.64
N LEU A 63 2.59 2.36 24.89
CA LEU A 63 1.48 1.68 24.23
C LEU A 63 0.22 2.51 24.47
N SER A 64 0.01 3.56 23.69
CA SER A 64 -1.30 4.20 23.66
C SER A 64 -2.20 3.27 22.87
N LEU A 65 -3.11 2.62 23.58
CA LEU A 65 -4.39 2.15 23.05
C LEU A 65 -5.20 3.39 22.60
N SER A 66 -4.67 4.17 21.65
CA SER A 66 -5.24 5.45 21.23
C SER A 66 -5.97 5.33 19.90
N GLU A 67 -6.85 6.30 19.73
CA GLU A 67 -7.81 6.63 18.66
C GLU A 67 -7.21 6.75 17.24
N ASP A 68 -6.07 6.13 16.97
CA ASP A 68 -5.41 6.13 15.67
C ASP A 68 -6.12 5.15 14.73
N LEU A 69 -6.77 5.70 13.71
CA LEU A 69 -7.55 4.92 12.76
C LEU A 69 -6.62 4.16 11.82
N PRO A 70 -6.88 2.87 11.54
CA PRO A 70 -6.05 2.12 10.62
C PRO A 70 -6.18 2.67 9.20
N VAL A 71 -5.05 2.83 8.52
CA VAL A 71 -4.99 3.18 7.11
C VAL A 71 -4.40 2.00 6.33
N ALA A 72 -5.11 1.56 5.30
CA ALA A 72 -4.66 0.52 4.38
C ALA A 72 -4.24 1.14 3.05
N VAL A 73 -2.97 0.96 2.69
CA VAL A 73 -2.47 1.27 1.34
C VAL A 73 -2.48 -0.01 0.51
N VAL A 74 -3.25 -0.03 -0.56
CA VAL A 74 -3.45 -1.19 -1.43
C VAL A 74 -2.84 -0.92 -2.80
N VAL A 75 -2.00 -1.83 -3.27
CA VAL A 75 -1.39 -1.83 -4.62
C VAL A 75 -1.76 -3.14 -5.31
N ILE A 76 -2.21 -3.07 -6.56
CA ILE A 76 -2.52 -4.26 -7.38
C ILE A 76 -1.70 -4.21 -8.66
N ASP A 77 -0.75 -5.12 -8.81
CA ASP A 77 0.10 -5.20 -9.99
C ASP A 77 0.58 -6.64 -10.21
N THR A 78 1.41 -6.85 -11.23
CA THR A 78 2.18 -8.08 -11.42
C THR A 78 3.04 -8.39 -10.20
N GLU A 79 3.20 -9.69 -9.91
CA GLU A 79 4.02 -10.16 -8.79
C GLU A 79 5.45 -9.64 -8.87
N GLN A 80 6.03 -9.60 -10.07
CA GLN A 80 7.38 -9.09 -10.29
C GLN A 80 7.54 -7.63 -9.84
N ARG A 81 6.59 -6.75 -10.23
CA ARG A 81 6.65 -5.32 -9.87
C ARG A 81 6.45 -5.10 -8.38
N VAL A 82 5.49 -5.80 -7.77
CA VAL A 82 5.27 -5.73 -6.32
C VAL A 82 6.50 -6.21 -5.55
N ARG A 83 7.12 -7.34 -5.94
CA ARG A 83 8.34 -7.84 -5.29
C ARG A 83 9.52 -6.88 -5.43
N ALA A 84 9.66 -6.20 -6.58
CA ALA A 84 10.70 -5.19 -6.78
C ALA A 84 10.48 -3.92 -5.93
N PHE A 85 9.24 -3.66 -5.51
CA PHE A 85 8.90 -2.53 -4.63
C PHE A 85 9.17 -2.83 -3.15
N LEU A 86 9.15 -4.10 -2.72
CA LEU A 86 9.29 -4.48 -1.30
C LEU A 86 10.51 -3.88 -0.59
N PRO A 87 11.73 -3.80 -1.17
CA PRO A 87 12.87 -3.18 -0.50
C PRO A 87 12.67 -1.69 -0.18
N GLN A 88 11.92 -0.96 -1.02
CA GLN A 88 11.60 0.45 -0.76
C GLN A 88 10.53 0.61 0.33
N LEU A 89 9.68 -0.40 0.48
CA LEU A 89 8.66 -0.45 1.51
C LEU A 89 9.26 -0.84 2.87
N ASP A 90 10.22 -1.76 2.88
CA ASP A 90 10.95 -2.21 4.07
C ASP A 90 11.62 -1.04 4.81
N GLU A 91 12.19 -0.09 4.06
CA GLU A 91 12.78 1.14 4.63
C GLU A 91 11.75 2.02 5.37
N LEU A 92 10.50 2.03 4.90
CA LEU A 92 9.42 2.86 5.45
C LEU A 92 8.71 2.17 6.62
N VAL A 93 8.50 0.86 6.49
CA VAL A 93 7.53 0.09 7.29
C VAL A 93 8.22 -0.85 8.28
N GLY A 94 9.54 -1.07 8.29
CA GLY A 94 10.22 -1.88 9.31
C GLY A 94 9.44 -3.14 9.78
N ASP A 95 9.07 -3.19 11.07
CA ASP A 95 8.23 -4.22 11.72
C ASP A 95 6.69 -4.12 11.50
N GLY A 96 6.20 -3.35 10.51
CA GLY A 96 4.77 -3.19 10.23
C GLY A 96 4.13 -4.39 9.54
N LEU A 97 2.80 -4.38 9.49
CA LEU A 97 2.05 -5.46 8.85
C LEU A 97 1.87 -5.19 7.35
N VAL A 98 2.48 -6.06 6.55
CA VAL A 98 2.36 -6.08 5.10
C VAL A 98 1.84 -7.45 4.67
N THR A 99 0.82 -7.48 3.80
CA THR A 99 0.29 -8.73 3.23
C THR A 99 0.36 -8.70 1.71
N ILE A 100 0.49 -9.89 1.10
CA ILE A 100 0.41 -10.09 -0.34
C ILE A 100 -0.56 -11.25 -0.61
N ASP A 101 -1.64 -10.97 -1.34
CA ASP A 101 -2.59 -11.97 -1.80
C ASP A 101 -2.50 -12.16 -3.32
N HIS A 102 -2.65 -13.38 -3.82
CA HIS A 102 -2.84 -13.60 -5.26
C HIS A 102 -4.26 -13.19 -5.69
N CYS A 103 -4.37 -12.52 -6.84
CA CYS A 103 -5.66 -12.12 -7.41
C CYS A 103 -5.65 -12.18 -8.94
N GLU A 104 -6.83 -12.18 -9.55
CA GLU A 104 -6.98 -11.97 -10.99
C GLU A 104 -7.31 -10.51 -11.27
N ILE A 105 -6.54 -9.89 -12.16
CA ILE A 105 -6.78 -8.54 -12.65
C ILE A 105 -7.66 -8.64 -13.88
N VAL A 106 -8.84 -8.02 -13.80
CA VAL A 106 -9.85 -8.02 -14.84
C VAL A 106 -10.03 -6.58 -15.29
N CYS A 107 -9.82 -6.30 -16.58
CA CYS A 107 -10.00 -4.96 -17.17
C CYS A 107 -11.20 -4.96 -18.13
N PRO A 108 -12.42 -4.65 -17.67
CA PRO A 108 -13.60 -4.62 -18.52
C PRO A 108 -13.55 -3.38 -19.43
N GLY A 109 -13.31 -3.59 -20.72
CA GLY A 109 -13.11 -2.52 -21.70
C GLY A 109 -11.69 -1.99 -21.61
N GLY A 110 -10.87 -2.30 -22.62
CA GLY A 110 -9.49 -1.84 -22.67
C GLY A 110 -9.45 -0.33 -22.43
N HIS A 111 -8.73 0.10 -21.40
CA HIS A 111 -8.11 1.40 -21.50
C HIS A 111 -7.09 1.23 -22.62
N ASP A 112 -7.46 1.68 -23.82
CA ASP A 112 -6.49 2.02 -24.84
C ASP A 112 -5.46 2.89 -24.13
N ASP A 113 -4.22 2.38 -24.04
CA ASP A 113 -3.05 3.15 -23.67
C ASP A 113 -2.97 4.32 -24.65
N LYS A 114 -3.60 5.45 -24.29
CA LYS A 114 -3.31 6.73 -24.91
C LYS A 114 -1.94 7.17 -24.41
N GLU A 115 -0.97 6.76 -25.20
CA GLU A 115 0.28 7.43 -25.50
C GLU A 115 0.21 8.97 -25.38
N SER A 116 1.34 9.56 -24.97
CA SER A 116 1.74 11.00 -24.93
C SER A 116 1.68 11.63 -23.53
N SER A 117 2.77 12.18 -22.97
CA SER A 117 3.99 12.78 -23.57
C SER A 117 5.22 12.58 -22.68
#